data_AF-A0A1Q5SBQ7-F1
#
_entry.id   AF-A0A1Q5SBQ7-F1
#
_cell.length_a   1.000
_cell.length_b   1.000
_cell.length_c   1.000
_cell.angle_alpha   90.00
_cell.angle_beta   90.00
_cell.angle_gamma   90.00
#
_symmetry.space_group_name_H-M   'P 1'
#
loop_
_entity.id
_entity.type
_entity.pdbx_description
1 polymer ?
#
loop_
_entity_poly.entity_id
_entity_poly.type
_entity_poly.pdbx_seq_one_letter_code
_entity_poly.pdbx_strand_id
1 'polypeptide(L)'
;MLWAVFAMMTSAVVLALARSLSERCEGLGAHDSDVTFYRGLLAEADDDVRCGLVAPEDAVATRAEIGRRLLASLNSASEGRPRLSWRWQPRRTVAALAIVLVLPLVGLASYLMVGAPSQPDMPIASRRRGGDVTLAAAVPDIHAGQTRSDIAALPPEQRSDAIRGMVEGLAEKLSKNGHDLQGWLQLIKSYAVLGERQKAEAAVASARAQLAGDAQAPARIDELVRQLGLKG
;
A
#
# COMPACT_ATOMS: atom_id res chain seq x y z
N MET A 1 0.26 -22.64 4.07
CA MET A 1 -1.21 -22.84 4.06
C MET A 1 -1.98 -21.53 4.04
N LEU A 2 -1.71 -20.58 4.94
CA LEU A 2 -2.41 -19.29 5.03
C LEU A 2 -2.34 -18.41 3.76
N TRP A 3 -1.20 -18.38 3.05
CA TRP A 3 -1.05 -17.65 1.79
C TRP A 3 -1.92 -18.19 0.63
N ALA A 4 -2.17 -19.50 0.58
CA ALA A 4 -3.02 -20.10 -0.44
C ALA A 4 -4.49 -19.69 -0.27
N VAL A 5 -4.93 -19.52 0.99
CA VAL A 5 -6.28 -19.07 1.32
C VAL A 5 -6.50 -17.63 0.86
N PHE A 6 -5.54 -16.73 1.11
CA PHE A 6 -5.64 -15.34 0.65
C PHE A 6 -5.69 -15.23 -0.87
N ALA A 7 -4.83 -15.97 -1.58
CA ALA A 7 -4.83 -15.98 -3.05
C ALA A 7 -6.15 -16.50 -3.63
N MET A 8 -6.71 -17.56 -3.04
CA MET A 8 -8.00 -18.12 -3.45
C MET A 8 -9.15 -17.12 -3.23
N MET A 9 -9.17 -16.44 -2.08
CA MET A 9 -10.19 -15.46 -1.74
C MET A 9 -10.18 -14.25 -2.68
N THR A 10 -8.99 -13.68 -2.96
CA THR A 10 -8.87 -12.54 -3.88
C THR A 10 -9.27 -12.92 -5.31
N SER A 11 -8.90 -14.12 -5.76
CA SER A 11 -9.24 -14.60 -7.10
C SER A 11 -10.75 -14.82 -7.26
N ALA A 12 -11.41 -15.36 -6.24
CA ALA A 12 -12.86 -15.53 -6.21
C ALA A 12 -13.60 -14.17 -6.27
N VAL A 13 -13.12 -13.16 -5.53
CA VAL A 13 -13.72 -11.82 -5.53
C VAL A 13 -13.57 -11.15 -6.91
N VAL A 14 -12.39 -11.23 -7.52
CA VAL A 14 -12.14 -10.68 -8.87
C VAL A 14 -13.02 -11.37 -9.92
N LEU A 15 -13.15 -12.70 -9.87
CA LEU A 15 -14.02 -13.46 -10.77
C LEU A 15 -15.50 -13.10 -10.58
N ALA A 16 -15.95 -12.94 -9.34
CA ALA A 16 -17.32 -12.55 -9.04
C ALA A 16 -17.65 -11.13 -9.55
N LEU A 17 -16.74 -10.19 -9.36
CA LEU A 17 -16.88 -8.82 -9.87
C LEU A 17 -16.88 -8.77 -11.40
N ALA A 18 -15.95 -9.49 -12.04
CA ALA A 18 -15.87 -9.57 -13.49
C ALA A 18 -17.14 -10.19 -14.09
N ARG A 19 -17.64 -11.27 -13.47
CA ARG A 19 -18.89 -11.91 -13.89
C ARG A 19 -20.10 -10.99 -13.68
N SER A 20 -20.22 -10.36 -12.52
CA SER A 20 -21.35 -9.46 -12.22
C SER A 20 -21.41 -8.24 -13.14
N LEU A 21 -20.26 -7.69 -13.54
CA LEU A 21 -20.20 -6.56 -14.47
C LEU A 21 -20.50 -6.98 -15.92
N SER A 22 -20.11 -8.20 -16.33
CA SER A 22 -20.44 -8.75 -17.64
C SER A 22 -21.94 -9.04 -17.77
N GLU A 23 -22.53 -9.66 -16.75
CA GLU A 23 -23.95 -10.04 -16.73
C GLU A 23 -24.88 -8.81 -16.78
N ARG A 24 -24.49 -7.70 -16.16
CA ARG A 24 -25.26 -6.44 -16.21
C ARG A 24 -25.24 -5.76 -17.59
N CYS A 25 -24.28 -6.11 -18.44
CA CYS A 25 -24.05 -5.46 -19.72
C CYS A 25 -24.58 -6.30 -20.91
N GLU A 26 -24.66 -7.63 -20.76
CA GLU A 26 -25.12 -8.56 -21.81
C GLU A 26 -26.64 -8.81 -21.81
N GLY A 27 -27.37 -8.51 -20.73
CA GLY A 27 -28.74 -9.02 -20.55
C GLY A 27 -29.90 -8.21 -21.16
N LEU A 28 -29.79 -6.89 -21.37
CA LEU A 28 -30.99 -6.03 -21.46
C LEU A 28 -31.00 -4.91 -22.52
N GLY A 29 -29.91 -4.69 -23.28
CA GLY A 29 -29.71 -3.37 -23.90
C GLY A 29 -30.17 -3.19 -25.35
N ALA A 30 -29.60 -3.97 -26.29
CA ALA A 30 -29.59 -3.55 -27.69
C ALA A 30 -30.82 -4.02 -28.48
N HIS A 31 -31.13 -5.31 -28.45
CA HIS A 31 -32.17 -5.89 -29.30
C HIS A 31 -33.60 -5.53 -28.87
N ASP A 32 -33.87 -5.50 -27.56
CA ASP A 32 -35.19 -5.12 -27.04
C ASP A 32 -35.46 -3.62 -27.22
N SER A 33 -34.40 -2.80 -27.16
CA SER A 33 -34.46 -1.37 -27.46
C SER A 33 -34.75 -1.08 -28.93
N ASP A 34 -34.12 -1.79 -29.87
CA ASP A 34 -34.34 -1.55 -31.30
C ASP A 34 -35.78 -1.91 -31.72
N VAL A 35 -36.30 -3.03 -31.22
CA VAL A 35 -37.67 -3.47 -31.53
C VAL A 35 -38.71 -2.50 -30.95
N THR A 36 -38.54 -2.03 -29.71
CA THR A 36 -39.45 -1.05 -29.09
C THR A 36 -39.38 0.30 -29.80
N PHE A 37 -38.21 0.72 -30.25
CA PHE A 37 -38.03 1.95 -31.05
C PHE A 37 -38.77 1.88 -32.40
N TYR A 38 -38.57 0.83 -33.19
CA TYR A 38 -39.25 0.69 -34.49
C TYR A 38 -40.77 0.53 -34.37
N ARG A 39 -41.26 -0.11 -33.29
CA ARG A 39 -42.71 -0.16 -33.00
C ARG A 39 -43.27 1.22 -32.69
N GLY A 40 -42.51 2.06 -31.98
CA GLY A 40 -42.87 3.46 -31.76
C GLY A 40 -42.97 4.25 -33.06
N LEU A 41 -41.99 4.11 -33.95
CA LEU A 41 -42.00 4.80 -35.25
C LEU A 41 -43.18 4.43 -36.15
N LEU A 42 -43.62 3.16 -36.11
CA LEU A 42 -44.82 2.74 -36.86
C LEU A 42 -46.10 3.35 -36.29
N ALA A 43 -46.21 3.44 -34.96
CA ALA A 43 -47.35 4.06 -34.29
C ALA A 43 -47.41 5.58 -34.53
N GLU A 44 -46.25 6.26 -34.54
CA GLU A 44 -46.16 7.68 -34.87
C GLU A 44 -46.57 7.94 -36.33
N ALA A 45 -46.09 7.12 -37.27
CA ALA A 45 -46.48 7.21 -38.67
C ALA A 45 -47.98 6.87 -38.92
N ASP A 46 -48.63 6.16 -37.99
CA ASP A 46 -50.09 5.98 -37.94
C ASP A 46 -50.81 7.24 -37.50
N ASP A 47 -50.27 7.90 -36.49
CA ASP A 47 -50.86 9.13 -35.98
C ASP A 47 -50.71 10.29 -36.96
N ASP A 48 -49.55 10.41 -37.62
CA ASP A 48 -49.29 11.47 -38.61
C ASP A 48 -50.27 11.44 -39.79
N VAL A 49 -50.62 10.24 -40.27
CA VAL A 49 -51.63 10.07 -41.33
C VAL A 49 -53.02 10.43 -40.80
N ARG A 50 -53.33 10.02 -39.58
CA ARG A 50 -54.62 10.29 -38.93
C ARG A 50 -54.82 11.79 -38.65
N CYS A 51 -53.75 12.49 -38.31
CA CYS A 51 -53.71 13.93 -38.11
C CYS A 51 -53.63 14.72 -39.43
N GLY A 52 -53.49 14.04 -40.58
CA GLY A 52 -53.39 14.68 -41.90
C GLY A 52 -52.07 15.42 -42.12
N LEU A 53 -51.02 15.12 -41.34
CA LEU A 53 -49.69 15.73 -41.44
C LEU A 53 -48.88 15.15 -42.61
N VAL A 54 -49.15 13.89 -42.98
CA VAL A 54 -48.46 13.17 -44.05
C VAL A 54 -49.50 12.59 -45.02
N ALA A 55 -49.23 12.70 -46.32
CA ALA A 55 -50.08 12.10 -47.33
C ALA A 55 -50.08 10.56 -47.21
N PRO A 56 -51.23 9.88 -47.35
CA PRO A 56 -51.34 8.44 -47.13
C PRO A 56 -50.42 7.63 -48.06
N GLU A 57 -50.16 8.10 -49.27
CA GLU A 57 -49.21 7.52 -50.23
C GLU A 57 -47.76 7.52 -49.73
N ASP A 58 -47.31 8.60 -49.11
CA ASP A 58 -45.93 8.76 -48.61
C ASP A 58 -45.72 7.95 -47.32
N ALA A 59 -46.76 7.85 -46.49
CA ALA A 59 -46.75 7.06 -45.28
C ALA A 59 -46.65 5.56 -45.57
N VAL A 60 -47.30 5.07 -46.63
CA VAL A 60 -47.22 3.65 -47.04
C VAL A 60 -45.78 3.29 -47.43
N ALA A 61 -45.09 4.14 -48.19
CA ALA A 61 -43.69 3.92 -48.57
C ALA A 61 -42.76 3.92 -47.34
N THR A 62 -42.96 4.87 -46.42
CA THR A 62 -42.17 5.00 -45.19
C THR A 62 -42.35 3.80 -44.26
N ARG A 63 -43.59 3.34 -44.07
CA ARG A 63 -43.90 2.15 -43.27
C ARG A 63 -43.32 0.87 -43.85
N ALA A 64 -43.33 0.73 -45.17
CA ALA A 64 -42.75 -0.43 -45.84
C ALA A 64 -41.24 -0.52 -45.57
N GLU A 65 -40.53 0.60 -45.57
CA GLU A 65 -39.09 0.65 -45.28
C GLU A 65 -38.79 0.42 -43.79
N ILE A 66 -39.54 1.05 -42.88
CA ILE A 66 -39.41 0.82 -41.43
C ILE A 66 -39.68 -0.65 -41.09
N GLY A 67 -40.74 -1.23 -41.64
CA GLY A 67 -41.10 -2.64 -41.45
C GLY A 67 -40.04 -3.59 -42.00
N ARG A 68 -39.46 -3.27 -43.16
CA ARG A 68 -38.34 -4.05 -43.74
C ARG A 68 -37.11 -4.02 -42.81
N ARG A 69 -36.77 -2.87 -42.22
CA ARG A 69 -35.65 -2.75 -41.26
C ARG A 69 -35.91 -3.48 -39.95
N LEU A 70 -37.14 -3.42 -39.45
CA LEU A 70 -37.54 -4.18 -38.27
C LEU A 70 -37.40 -5.69 -38.54
N LEU A 71 -37.93 -6.20 -39.65
CA LEU A 71 -37.79 -7.61 -40.03
C LEU A 71 -36.32 -8.03 -40.22
N ALA A 72 -35.48 -7.17 -40.80
CA ALA A 72 -34.05 -7.43 -40.93
C ALA A 72 -33.36 -7.52 -39.56
N SER A 73 -33.73 -6.66 -38.61
CA SER A 73 -33.20 -6.71 -37.23
C SER A 73 -33.67 -7.97 -36.47
N LEU A 74 -34.91 -8.43 -36.71
CA LEU A 74 -35.46 -9.65 -36.12
C LEU A 74 -34.85 -10.93 -36.72
N ASN A 75 -34.64 -10.97 -38.04
CA ASN A 75 -33.98 -12.12 -38.69
C ASN A 75 -32.49 -12.23 -38.31
N SER A 76 -31.80 -11.09 -38.19
CA SER A 76 -30.41 -11.07 -37.71
C SER A 76 -30.29 -11.58 -36.26
N ALA A 77 -31.38 -11.55 -35.49
CA ALA A 77 -31.44 -12.08 -34.14
C ALA A 77 -31.80 -13.58 -34.07
N SER A 78 -32.56 -14.10 -35.04
CA SER A 78 -32.93 -15.53 -35.12
C SER A 78 -31.85 -16.40 -35.76
N GLU A 79 -31.00 -15.83 -36.62
CA GLU A 79 -29.84 -16.49 -37.21
C GLU A 79 -28.65 -16.53 -36.22
N GLY A 80 -28.71 -17.46 -35.27
CA GLY A 80 -27.69 -17.65 -34.24
C GLY A 80 -26.31 -18.15 -34.73
N ARG A 81 -25.38 -17.19 -34.93
CA ARG A 81 -23.90 -17.24 -34.68
C ARG A 81 -22.99 -17.97 -35.69
N PRO A 82 -21.88 -17.30 -36.06
CA PRO A 82 -20.74 -17.28 -35.15
C PRO A 82 -20.71 -16.02 -34.29
N ARG A 83 -20.29 -16.19 -33.04
CA ARG A 83 -19.88 -15.08 -32.18
C ARG A 83 -18.69 -14.37 -32.86
N LEU A 84 -18.97 -13.33 -33.63
CA LEU A 84 -18.09 -12.16 -33.64
C LEU A 84 -18.55 -11.26 -32.47
N SER A 85 -18.70 -11.87 -31.29
CA SER A 85 -17.83 -11.57 -30.15
C SER A 85 -17.71 -10.07 -30.02
N TRP A 86 -18.50 -9.53 -29.07
CA TRP A 86 -18.10 -8.46 -28.17
C TRP A 86 -16.65 -8.15 -28.45
N ARG A 87 -16.33 -7.01 -29.06
CA ARG A 87 -14.94 -6.61 -29.22
C ARG A 87 -14.47 -6.27 -27.81
N TRP A 88 -14.24 -7.32 -27.01
CA TRP A 88 -13.13 -7.50 -26.10
C TRP A 88 -12.04 -6.92 -26.96
N GLN A 89 -11.69 -5.65 -26.77
CA GLN A 89 -10.44 -5.18 -27.34
C GLN A 89 -9.47 -6.20 -26.75
N PRO A 90 -8.89 -7.12 -27.55
CA PRO A 90 -8.00 -8.12 -26.98
C PRO A 90 -6.88 -7.37 -26.26
N ARG A 91 -6.56 -6.15 -26.73
CA ARG A 91 -5.73 -5.19 -26.00
C ARG A 91 -6.18 -4.90 -24.57
N ARG A 92 -7.48 -4.67 -24.29
CA ARG A 92 -7.99 -4.38 -22.93
C ARG A 92 -8.11 -5.61 -22.05
N THR A 93 -8.41 -6.78 -22.63
CA THR A 93 -8.58 -8.02 -21.86
C THR A 93 -7.27 -8.74 -21.66
N VAL A 94 -6.38 -8.73 -22.66
CA VAL A 94 -4.95 -9.05 -22.52
C VAL A 94 -4.28 -8.02 -21.62
N ALA A 95 -4.62 -6.73 -21.65
CA ALA A 95 -4.09 -5.76 -20.68
C ALA A 95 -4.62 -6.02 -19.27
N ALA A 96 -5.90 -6.35 -19.10
CA ALA A 96 -6.45 -6.69 -17.78
C ALA A 96 -5.81 -7.97 -17.23
N LEU A 97 -5.66 -9.00 -18.07
CA LEU A 97 -5.00 -10.26 -17.70
C LEU A 97 -3.50 -10.07 -17.49
N ALA A 98 -2.86 -9.19 -18.27
CA ALA A 98 -1.48 -8.78 -18.07
C ALA A 98 -1.34 -8.01 -16.76
N ILE A 99 -2.26 -7.12 -16.38
CA ILE A 99 -2.19 -6.44 -15.07
C ILE A 99 -2.34 -7.47 -13.94
N VAL A 100 -3.29 -8.40 -14.05
CA VAL A 100 -3.49 -9.46 -13.05
C VAL A 100 -2.30 -10.42 -12.96
N LEU A 101 -1.53 -10.62 -14.04
CA LEU A 101 -0.35 -11.49 -14.06
C LEU A 101 0.96 -10.75 -13.71
N VAL A 102 1.10 -9.51 -14.19
CA VAL A 102 2.30 -8.68 -14.04
C VAL A 102 2.41 -8.17 -12.61
N LEU A 103 1.31 -7.77 -11.98
CA LEU A 103 1.34 -7.27 -10.59
C LEU A 103 1.90 -8.31 -9.60
N PRO A 104 1.47 -9.59 -9.61
CA PRO A 104 2.08 -10.62 -8.77
C PRO A 104 3.49 -11.03 -9.20
N LEU A 105 3.82 -11.02 -10.50
CA LEU A 105 5.20 -11.28 -10.95
C LEU A 105 6.17 -10.20 -10.47
N VAL A 106 5.77 -8.93 -10.54
CA VAL A 106 6.57 -7.81 -10.02
C VAL A 106 6.71 -7.91 -8.52
N GLY A 107 5.64 -8.26 -7.79
CA GLY A 107 5.70 -8.52 -6.36
C GLY A 107 6.65 -9.65 -5.99
N LEU A 108 6.59 -10.76 -6.71
CA LEU A 108 7.49 -11.92 -6.52
C LEU A 108 8.94 -11.57 -6.84
N ALA A 109 9.19 -10.90 -7.97
CA ALA A 109 10.53 -10.46 -8.35
C ALA A 109 11.11 -9.47 -7.33
N SER A 110 10.30 -8.51 -6.87
CA SER A 110 10.69 -7.58 -5.81
C SER A 110 10.99 -8.30 -4.50
N TYR A 111 10.21 -9.32 -4.13
CA TYR A 111 10.47 -10.14 -2.96
C TYR A 111 11.74 -10.99 -3.09
N LEU A 112 12.06 -11.50 -4.28
CA LEU A 112 13.32 -12.22 -4.50
C LEU A 112 14.54 -11.29 -4.51
N MET A 113 14.35 -10.03 -4.92
CA MET A 113 15.44 -9.04 -5.04
C MET A 113 15.71 -8.28 -3.73
N VAL A 114 14.68 -8.03 -2.92
CA VAL A 114 14.76 -7.28 -1.64
C VAL A 114 14.58 -8.19 -0.42
N GLY A 115 13.78 -9.25 -0.55
CA GLY A 115 13.47 -10.16 0.54
C GLY A 115 14.59 -11.17 0.78
N ALA A 116 14.51 -11.85 1.91
CA ALA A 116 15.46 -12.88 2.32
C ALA A 116 14.76 -14.25 2.35
N PRO A 117 14.51 -14.89 1.19
CA PRO A 117 13.76 -16.14 1.11
C PRO A 117 14.44 -17.30 1.84
N SER A 118 15.74 -17.19 2.09
CA SER A 118 16.56 -18.17 2.79
C SER A 118 16.71 -17.92 4.29
N GLN A 119 16.07 -16.89 4.86
CA GLN A 119 16.14 -16.68 6.32
C GLN A 119 15.27 -17.71 7.06
N PRO A 120 15.87 -18.51 7.95
CA PRO A 120 15.10 -19.42 8.81
C PRO A 120 14.18 -18.63 9.74
N ASP A 121 13.00 -19.17 10.03
CA ASP A 121 12.08 -18.59 10.99
C ASP A 121 12.80 -18.34 12.33
N MET A 122 12.81 -17.09 12.78
CA MET A 122 13.35 -16.74 14.09
C MET A 122 12.31 -17.04 15.19
N PRO A 123 12.56 -18.03 16.07
CA PRO A 123 11.67 -18.32 17.20
C PRO A 123 11.49 -17.09 18.09
N ILE A 124 10.37 -17.01 18.79
CA ILE A 124 10.02 -15.85 19.65
C ILE A 124 11.14 -15.51 20.65
N ALA A 125 11.90 -16.51 21.10
CA ALA A 125 13.05 -16.34 21.98
C ALA A 125 14.21 -15.54 21.34
N SER A 126 14.46 -15.69 20.03
CA SER A 126 15.48 -14.91 19.31
C SER A 126 14.98 -13.51 18.91
N ARG A 127 13.66 -13.32 18.74
CA ARG A 127 13.07 -11.99 18.52
C ARG A 127 13.19 -11.05 19.72
N ARG A 128 13.06 -11.57 20.96
CA ARG A 128 13.35 -10.76 22.17
C ARG A 128 14.81 -10.35 22.26
N ARG A 129 15.71 -11.08 21.61
CA ARG A 129 17.13 -10.71 21.50
C ARG A 129 17.34 -9.66 20.41
N GLY A 130 16.53 -9.61 19.36
CA GLY A 130 16.67 -8.66 18.23
C GLY A 130 16.41 -7.18 18.55
N GLY A 131 15.59 -6.87 19.57
CA GLY A 131 15.48 -5.51 20.12
C GLY A 131 16.70 -5.08 20.96
N ASP A 132 17.56 -6.04 21.29
CA ASP A 132 18.72 -5.90 22.17
C ASP A 132 20.05 -6.08 21.41
N VAL A 133 20.02 -6.66 20.20
CA VAL A 133 21.24 -7.10 19.47
C VAL A 133 21.92 -5.99 18.67
N THR A 134 21.25 -4.89 18.31
CA THR A 134 21.97 -3.71 17.77
C THR A 134 22.66 -2.88 18.86
N LEU A 135 22.33 -3.07 20.14
CA LEU A 135 23.13 -2.54 21.26
C LEU A 135 24.20 -3.54 21.74
N ALA A 136 23.94 -4.85 21.65
CA ALA A 136 24.84 -5.87 22.18
C ALA A 136 25.97 -6.30 21.22
N ALA A 137 25.80 -6.18 19.89
CA ALA A 137 26.84 -6.61 18.93
C ALA A 137 28.04 -5.64 18.84
N ALA A 138 27.96 -4.44 19.43
CA ALA A 138 29.04 -3.47 19.45
C ALA A 138 29.83 -3.42 20.77
N VAL A 139 29.48 -4.22 21.78
CA VAL A 139 30.18 -4.25 23.08
C VAL A 139 30.83 -5.63 23.25
N PRO A 140 32.14 -5.77 23.00
CA PRO A 140 32.86 -6.95 23.44
C PRO A 140 32.97 -6.89 24.97
N ASP A 141 32.57 -7.98 25.62
CA ASP A 141 32.77 -8.32 27.02
C ASP A 141 32.62 -7.19 28.05
N ILE A 142 31.40 -7.04 28.56
CA ILE A 142 31.23 -6.75 29.98
C ILE A 142 30.45 -7.91 30.57
N HIS A 143 31.01 -8.50 31.62
CA HIS A 143 30.43 -9.60 32.39
C HIS A 143 29.07 -9.18 32.97
N ALA A 144 27.99 -9.33 32.20
CA ALA A 144 26.62 -8.98 32.61
C ALA A 144 25.68 -10.14 32.27
N GLY A 145 25.87 -11.26 32.97
CA GLY A 145 24.84 -12.29 33.16
C GLY A 145 23.67 -11.84 34.04
N GLN A 146 23.59 -10.55 34.41
CA GLN A 146 22.43 -9.93 35.04
C GLN A 146 21.55 -9.37 33.94
N THR A 147 20.46 -10.09 33.70
CA THR A 147 19.62 -9.89 32.53
C THR A 147 18.89 -8.55 32.66
N ARG A 148 18.62 -7.88 31.55
CA ARG A 148 17.79 -6.65 31.46
C ARG A 148 16.46 -6.73 32.25
N SER A 149 15.98 -7.95 32.55
CA SER A 149 14.86 -8.27 33.44
C SER A 149 15.10 -7.90 34.91
N ASP A 150 16.34 -8.03 35.39
CA ASP A 150 16.70 -7.84 36.80
C ASP A 150 16.70 -6.34 37.13
N ILE A 151 17.15 -5.51 36.19
CA ILE A 151 17.12 -4.04 36.29
C ILE A 151 15.67 -3.51 36.38
N ALA A 152 14.73 -4.17 35.70
CA ALA A 152 13.30 -3.84 35.77
C ALA A 152 12.63 -4.29 37.08
N ALA A 153 13.24 -5.22 37.83
CA ALA A 153 12.78 -5.67 39.14
C ALA A 153 13.38 -4.86 40.30
N LEU A 154 14.43 -4.07 40.06
CA LEU A 154 15.04 -3.19 41.06
C LEU A 154 14.12 -2.03 41.47
N PRO A 155 14.24 -1.52 42.72
CA PRO A 155 13.64 -0.27 43.17
C PRO A 155 13.98 0.90 42.24
N PRO A 156 13.10 1.91 42.10
CA PRO A 156 13.24 2.98 41.11
C PRO A 156 14.55 3.79 41.24
N GLU A 157 15.04 3.99 42.47
CA GLU A 157 16.31 4.68 42.74
C GLU A 157 17.51 3.88 42.21
N GLN A 158 17.61 2.60 42.59
CA GLN A 158 18.71 1.71 42.19
C GLN A 158 18.71 1.46 40.67
N ARG A 159 17.54 1.45 40.04
CA ARG A 159 17.41 1.38 38.59
C ARG A 159 18.02 2.61 37.91
N SER A 160 17.77 3.81 38.46
CA SER A 160 18.29 5.06 37.90
C SER A 160 19.82 5.11 37.99
N ASP A 161 20.39 4.66 39.10
CA ASP A 161 21.85 4.58 39.29
C ASP A 161 22.49 3.53 38.37
N ALA A 162 21.87 2.36 38.20
CA ALA A 162 22.33 1.35 37.26
C ALA A 162 22.30 1.87 35.81
N ILE A 163 21.24 2.57 35.41
CA ILE A 163 21.15 3.21 34.09
C ILE A 163 22.21 4.30 33.93
N ARG A 164 22.46 5.12 34.95
CA ARG A 164 23.50 6.15 34.93
C ARG A 164 24.88 5.56 34.62
N GLY A 165 25.26 4.49 35.31
CA GLY A 165 26.54 3.80 35.06
C GLY A 165 26.64 3.25 33.63
N MET A 166 25.55 2.71 33.09
CA MET A 166 25.52 2.24 31.70
C MET A 166 25.65 3.38 30.69
N VAL A 167 24.99 4.50 30.93
CA VAL A 167 25.04 5.70 30.08
C VAL A 167 26.43 6.34 30.13
N GLU A 168 27.10 6.33 31.29
CA GLU A 168 28.49 6.78 31.44
C GLU A 168 29.48 5.90 30.66
N GLY A 169 29.30 4.58 30.67
CA GLY A 169 30.11 3.68 29.82
C GLY A 169 29.90 3.93 28.33
N LEU A 170 28.68 4.26 27.92
CA LEU A 170 28.39 4.68 26.54
C LEU A 170 29.07 6.02 26.20
N ALA A 171 29.05 6.99 27.11
CA ALA A 171 29.71 8.28 26.93
C ALA A 171 31.23 8.14 26.78
N GLU A 172 31.86 7.29 27.60
CA GLU A 172 33.30 7.03 27.50
C GLU A 172 33.67 6.37 26.17
N LYS A 173 32.83 5.45 25.69
CA LYS A 173 33.03 4.79 24.41
C LYS A 173 32.86 5.76 23.23
N LEU A 174 31.82 6.60 23.27
CA LEU A 174 31.58 7.64 22.26
C LEU A 174 32.73 8.65 22.24
N SER A 175 33.27 9.02 23.40
CA SER A 175 34.46 9.88 23.48
C SER A 175 35.69 9.27 22.79
N LYS A 176 35.87 7.94 22.85
CA LYS A 176 36.99 7.24 22.20
C LYS A 176 36.80 7.01 20.70
N ASN A 177 35.57 6.80 20.21
CA ASN A 177 35.24 6.53 18.80
C ASN A 177 33.95 7.25 18.38
N GLY A 178 34.00 8.58 18.25
CA GLY A 178 32.81 9.44 18.32
C GLY A 178 32.25 10.01 17.02
N HIS A 179 32.36 9.30 15.91
CA HIS A 179 31.72 9.71 14.65
C HIS A 179 30.24 9.27 14.52
N ASP A 180 29.61 8.84 15.61
CA ASP A 180 28.21 8.42 15.63
C ASP A 180 27.27 9.53 16.13
N LEU A 181 26.68 10.27 15.20
CA LEU A 181 25.68 11.30 15.48
C LEU A 181 24.50 10.76 16.30
N GLN A 182 24.04 9.54 16.02
CA GLN A 182 22.85 9.00 16.65
C GLN A 182 23.12 8.60 18.11
N GLY A 183 24.30 8.03 18.39
CA GLY A 183 24.76 7.75 19.75
C GLY A 183 24.85 9.00 20.63
N TRP A 184 25.39 10.10 20.08
CA TRP A 184 25.46 11.39 20.78
C TRP A 184 24.08 11.99 21.08
N LEU A 185 23.15 11.96 20.12
CA LEU A 185 21.77 12.44 20.34
C LEU A 185 21.03 11.61 21.39
N GLN A 186 21.24 10.29 21.40
CA GLN A 186 20.65 9.40 22.41
C GLN A 186 21.21 9.70 23.81
N LEU A 187 22.52 9.93 23.92
CA LEU A 187 23.17 10.29 25.17
C LEU A 187 22.58 11.58 25.78
N ILE A 188 22.42 12.62 24.96
CA ILE A 188 21.84 13.91 25.38
C ILE A 188 20.40 13.71 25.88
N LYS A 189 19.57 12.94 25.16
CA LYS A 189 18.20 12.63 25.57
C LYS A 189 18.16 11.85 26.89
N SER A 190 19.03 10.85 27.05
CA SER A 190 19.12 10.06 28.28
C SER A 190 19.45 10.93 29.49
N TYR A 191 20.44 11.82 29.39
CA TYR A 191 20.76 12.75 30.48
C TYR A 191 19.62 13.74 30.78
N ALA A 192 18.90 14.21 29.75
CA ALA A 192 17.78 15.11 29.94
C ALA A 192 16.60 14.45 30.68
N VAL A 193 16.29 13.18 30.35
CA VAL A 193 15.25 12.40 31.05
C VAL A 193 15.63 12.13 32.51
N LEU A 194 16.92 11.90 32.79
CA LEU A 194 17.44 11.71 34.15
C LEU A 194 17.55 13.02 34.95
N GLY A 195 17.22 14.18 34.36
CA GLY A 195 17.37 15.49 35.00
C GLY A 195 18.82 15.96 35.16
N GLU A 196 19.79 15.25 34.57
CA GLU A 196 21.22 15.55 34.67
C GLU A 196 21.62 16.63 33.65
N ARG A 197 21.06 17.82 33.84
CA ARG A 197 21.14 18.93 32.87
C ARG A 197 22.58 19.34 32.54
N GLN A 198 23.47 19.38 33.53
CA GLN A 198 24.89 19.73 33.34
C GLN A 198 25.62 18.71 32.47
N LYS A 199 25.33 17.41 32.66
CA LYS A 199 25.91 16.34 31.84
C LYS A 199 25.34 16.34 30.42
N ALA A 200 24.07 16.67 30.26
CA ALA A 200 23.46 16.85 28.94
C ALA A 200 24.14 17.99 28.14
N GLU A 201 24.40 19.13 28.78
CA GLU A 201 25.12 20.26 28.17
C GLU A 201 26.58 19.91 27.84
N ALA A 202 27.28 19.17 28.70
CA ALA A 202 28.63 18.66 28.41
C ALA A 202 28.65 17.65 27.24
N ALA A 203 27.63 16.80 27.14
CA ALA A 203 27.46 15.86 26.04
C ALA A 203 27.20 16.58 24.70
N VAL A 204 26.44 17.67 24.70
CA VAL A 204 26.23 18.55 23.53
C VAL A 204 27.56 19.14 23.05
N ALA A 205 28.36 19.69 23.96
CA ALA A 205 29.67 20.24 23.63
C ALA A 205 30.61 19.19 23.03
N SER A 206 30.63 18.00 23.62
CA SER A 206 31.44 16.86 23.16
C SER A 206 30.99 16.36 21.78
N ALA A 207 29.67 16.24 21.57
CA ALA A 207 29.09 15.85 20.29
C ALA A 207 29.47 16.83 19.17
N ARG A 208 29.38 18.15 19.42
CA ARG A 208 29.78 19.17 18.43
C ARG A 208 31.27 19.11 18.11
N ALA A 209 32.12 18.88 19.10
CA ALA A 209 33.56 18.77 18.90
C ALA A 209 33.93 17.54 18.06
N GLN A 210 33.30 16.39 18.31
CA GLN A 210 33.66 15.14 17.66
C GLN A 210 32.98 14.91 16.31
N LEU A 211 31.84 15.56 16.08
CA LEU A 211 31.07 15.51 14.82
C LEU A 211 31.29 16.76 13.94
N ALA A 212 32.35 17.53 14.17
CA ALA A 212 32.65 18.73 13.38
C ALA A 212 32.82 18.46 11.86
N GLY A 213 33.08 17.20 11.47
CA GLY A 213 33.16 16.76 10.07
C GLY A 213 31.83 16.38 9.42
N ASP A 214 30.72 16.35 10.16
CA ASP A 214 29.40 16.00 9.65
C ASP A 214 28.55 17.27 9.41
N ALA A 215 28.12 17.47 8.17
CA ALA A 215 27.33 18.63 7.75
C ALA A 215 25.94 18.69 8.41
N GLN A 216 25.39 17.55 8.85
CA GLN A 216 24.03 17.46 9.43
C GLN A 216 24.03 17.45 10.96
N ALA A 217 25.17 17.15 11.59
CA ALA A 217 25.30 17.09 13.03
C ALA A 217 24.90 18.37 13.78
N PRO A 218 25.38 19.58 13.42
CA PRO A 218 25.07 20.79 14.20
C PRO A 218 23.56 21.10 14.20
N ALA A 219 22.90 21.02 13.04
CA ALA A 219 21.46 21.30 12.93
C ALA A 219 20.61 20.34 13.79
N ARG A 220 20.98 19.05 13.84
CA ARG A 220 20.27 18.04 14.64
C ARG A 220 20.49 18.22 16.13
N ILE A 221 21.70 18.56 16.54
CA ILE A 221 22.05 18.83 17.94
C ILE A 221 21.31 20.10 18.41
N ASP A 222 21.31 21.17 17.62
CA ASP A 222 20.66 22.44 17.97
C ASP A 222 19.14 22.34 18.06
N GLU A 223 18.52 21.53 17.20
CA GLU A 223 17.10 21.21 17.31
C GLU A 223 16.80 20.48 18.63
N LEU A 224 17.63 19.49 18.99
CA LEU A 224 17.44 18.73 20.23
C LEU A 224 17.64 19.60 21.48
N VAL A 225 18.65 20.48 21.47
CA VAL A 225 18.93 21.44 22.55
C VAL A 225 17.74 22.38 22.77
N ARG A 226 17.14 22.90 21.69
CA ARG A 226 15.94 23.75 21.76
C ARG A 226 14.73 23.00 22.33
N GLN A 227 14.49 21.76 21.89
CA GLN A 227 13.39 20.94 22.38
C GLN A 227 13.50 20.63 23.88
N LEU A 228 14.72 20.39 24.36
CA LEU A 228 14.99 20.08 25.77
C LEU A 228 15.18 21.35 26.62
N GLY A 229 15.13 22.53 26.01
CA GLY A 229 15.35 23.81 26.67
C GLY A 229 16.73 23.91 27.34
N LEU A 230 17.74 23.21 26.83
CA LEU A 230 19.11 23.21 27.33
C LEU A 230 19.83 24.48 26.89
N LYS A 231 20.82 24.96 27.66
CA LYS A 231 21.66 26.07 27.20
C LYS A 231 22.67 25.50 26.20
N GLY A 232 22.59 26.00 24.96
CA GLY A 232 23.46 25.60 23.86
C GLY A 232 24.85 26.15 23.97
#